data_AF-A0A2C9KYK2-F1
#
_entry.id   AF-A0A2C9KYK2-F1
#
_cell.length_a   1.000
_cell.length_b   1.000
_cell.length_c   1.000
_cell.angle_alpha   90.00
_cell.angle_beta   90.00
_cell.angle_gamma   90.00
#
_symmetry.space_group_name_H-M   'P 1'
#
loop_
_entity.id
_entity.type
_entity.pdbx_description
1 polymer ?
#
loop_
_entity_poly.entity_id
_entity_poly.type
_entity_poly.pdbx_seq_one_letter_code
_entity_poly.pdbx_strand_id
1 'polypeptide(L)'
;SLHYLPVNSDTCFPCDCYKLGSKDVTCNPVTGQCGCYDGVIGRRCDMCDSIFAAVSKTKQKVNDTAYQEVVTCVVFYEECPRNHAGGIWWDQVLFGQEAQQDCPDGATGTARRKCTEKQSWSEPDLFNCTSNTYLQFDGQ
;
A
#
# COMPACT_ATOMS: atom_id res chain seq x y z
N SER A 1 2.52 -15.64 12.56
CA SER A 1 3.08 -16.28 11.36
C SER A 1 3.41 -15.20 10.34
N LEU A 2 4.46 -15.35 9.51
CA LEU A 2 4.77 -14.42 8.41
C LEU A 2 3.92 -14.68 7.15
N HIS A 3 3.15 -15.75 7.16
CA HIS A 3 2.25 -16.15 6.08
C HIS A 3 0.90 -16.63 6.66
N TYR A 4 -0.13 -16.65 5.82
CA TYR A 4 -1.47 -17.16 6.14
C TYR A 4 -1.96 -18.13 5.08
N LEU A 5 -2.84 -19.04 5.48
CA LEU A 5 -3.47 -20.04 4.63
C LEU A 5 -4.99 -19.89 4.73
N PRO A 6 -5.67 -19.32 3.71
CA PRO A 6 -7.12 -19.21 3.69
C PRO A 6 -7.81 -20.56 3.79
N VAL A 7 -9.02 -20.57 4.35
CA VAL A 7 -9.86 -21.78 4.36
C VAL A 7 -10.14 -22.21 2.91
N ASN A 8 -9.99 -23.51 2.64
CA ASN A 8 -10.13 -24.10 1.29
C ASN A 8 -9.07 -23.63 0.27
N SER A 9 -7.90 -23.19 0.74
CA SER A 9 -6.75 -22.93 -0.12
C SER A 9 -5.61 -23.87 0.24
N ASP A 10 -4.88 -24.32 -0.79
CA ASP A 10 -3.61 -25.04 -0.65
C ASP A 10 -2.41 -24.09 -0.85
N THR A 11 -2.67 -22.78 -0.99
CA THR A 11 -1.65 -21.76 -1.24
C THR A 11 -1.41 -20.92 -0.01
N CYS A 12 -0.15 -20.86 0.40
CA CYS A 12 0.30 -20.01 1.50
C CYS A 12 0.63 -18.61 0.97
N PHE A 13 0.03 -17.57 1.55
CA PHE A 13 0.23 -16.18 1.12
C PHE A 13 1.04 -15.40 2.15
N PRO A 14 1.94 -14.50 1.72
CA PRO A 14 2.67 -13.64 2.65
C PRO A 14 1.73 -12.66 3.34
N CYS A 15 2.01 -12.35 4.61
CA CYS A 15 1.20 -11.40 5.36
C CYS A 15 1.27 -9.98 4.76
N ASP A 16 2.46 -9.53 4.34
CA ASP A 16 2.68 -8.18 3.76
C ASP A 16 2.09 -7.04 4.59
N CYS A 17 2.17 -7.13 5.93
CA CYS A 17 1.71 -6.05 6.79
C CYS A 17 2.52 -4.78 6.55
N TYR A 18 1.83 -3.66 6.34
CA TYR A 18 2.48 -2.38 6.13
C TYR A 18 3.12 -1.91 7.43
N LYS A 19 4.45 -1.99 7.47
CA LYS A 19 5.28 -1.69 8.65
C LYS A 19 4.91 -0.40 9.38
N LEU A 20 4.42 0.61 8.66
CA LEU A 20 4.00 1.87 9.26
C LEU A 20 2.63 1.76 9.93
N GLY A 21 1.65 1.11 9.29
CA GLY A 21 0.28 1.03 9.76
C GLY A 21 -0.04 -0.18 10.64
N SER A 22 0.85 -1.17 10.73
CA SER A 22 0.69 -2.36 11.54
C SER A 22 1.52 -2.35 12.83
N LYS A 23 1.00 -3.05 13.84
CA LYS A 23 1.65 -3.26 15.15
C LYS A 23 2.78 -4.28 15.07
N ASP A 24 2.71 -5.20 14.11
CA ASP A 24 3.72 -6.21 13.84
C ASP A 24 3.79 -6.56 12.34
N VAL A 25 4.67 -7.50 12.00
CA VAL A 25 4.80 -8.05 10.64
C VAL A 25 4.04 -9.37 10.47
N THR A 26 3.28 -9.79 11.48
CA THR A 26 2.55 -11.05 11.46
C THR A 26 1.07 -10.79 11.24
N CYS A 27 0.35 -11.81 10.80
CA CYS A 27 -1.07 -11.68 10.54
C CYS A 27 -1.84 -12.89 11.07
N ASN A 28 -3.15 -12.75 11.12
CA ASN A 28 -4.04 -13.87 11.39
C ASN A 28 -3.72 -15.03 10.44
N PRO A 29 -3.48 -16.25 10.95
CA PRO A 29 -2.97 -17.36 10.13
C PRO A 29 -3.97 -17.88 9.10
N VAL A 30 -5.25 -17.49 9.19
CA VAL A 30 -6.32 -17.91 8.25
C VAL A 30 -6.78 -16.75 7.36
N THR A 31 -7.09 -15.59 7.95
CA THR A 31 -7.64 -14.45 7.18
C THR A 31 -6.56 -13.55 6.60
N GLY A 32 -5.33 -13.67 7.08
CA GLY A 32 -4.25 -12.76 6.69
C GLY A 32 -4.38 -11.34 7.24
N GLN A 33 -5.35 -11.06 8.12
CA GLN A 33 -5.53 -9.71 8.69
C GLN A 33 -4.36 -9.34 9.61
N CYS A 34 -3.71 -8.22 9.32
CA CYS A 34 -2.68 -7.62 10.16
C CYS A 34 -3.29 -6.84 11.33
N GLY A 35 -2.56 -6.71 12.43
CA GLY A 35 -2.99 -5.88 13.56
C GLY A 35 -2.73 -4.40 13.30
N CYS A 36 -3.77 -3.64 12.89
CA CYS A 36 -3.62 -2.22 12.54
C CYS A 36 -3.57 -1.29 13.75
N TYR A 37 -2.93 -0.13 13.58
CA TYR A 37 -3.10 1.02 14.48
C TYR A 37 -4.51 1.62 14.33
N ASP A 38 -4.94 2.37 15.35
CA ASP A 38 -6.29 2.93 15.39
C ASP A 38 -6.52 3.90 14.21
N GLY A 39 -7.66 3.75 13.54
CA GLY A 39 -8.01 4.53 12.34
C GLY A 39 -7.35 4.06 11.04
N VAL A 40 -6.37 3.14 11.10
CA VAL A 40 -5.77 2.50 9.92
C VAL A 40 -6.56 1.25 9.56
N ILE A 41 -6.83 1.06 8.26
CA ILE A 41 -7.69 -0.01 7.75
C ILE A 41 -7.01 -0.84 6.65
N GLY A 42 -7.71 -1.87 6.18
CA GLY A 42 -7.24 -2.81 5.16
C GLY A 42 -6.56 -4.06 5.74
N ARG A 43 -6.47 -5.12 4.94
CA ARG A 43 -5.84 -6.39 5.37
C ARG A 43 -4.40 -6.19 5.83
N ARG A 44 -3.67 -5.32 5.13
CA ARG A 44 -2.26 -5.00 5.36
C ARG A 44 -2.05 -3.77 6.25
N CYS A 45 -3.11 -3.09 6.69
CA CYS A 45 -3.01 -1.80 7.39
C CYS A 45 -2.36 -0.70 6.55
N ASP A 46 -2.67 -0.66 5.25
CA ASP A 46 -2.11 0.25 4.24
C ASP A 46 -3.10 1.30 3.73
N MET A 47 -4.31 1.35 4.31
CA MET A 47 -5.40 2.19 3.85
C MET A 47 -5.96 3.08 4.95
N CYS A 48 -6.60 4.16 4.52
CA CYS A 48 -7.37 5.08 5.35
C CYS A 48 -8.80 5.17 4.79
N ASP A 49 -9.75 5.62 5.62
CA ASP A 49 -11.16 5.75 5.22
C ASP A 49 -11.35 6.75 4.05
N SER A 50 -10.53 7.81 4.03
CA SER A 50 -10.48 8.76 2.91
C SER A 50 -9.44 8.35 1.87
N ILE A 51 -9.83 8.40 0.60
CA ILE A 51 -8.95 8.19 -0.58
C ILE A 51 -7.90 9.30 -0.76
N PHE A 52 -8.06 10.42 -0.05
CA PHE A 52 -7.09 11.51 0.03
C PHE A 52 -6.21 11.41 1.28
N ALA A 53 -6.36 10.35 2.08
CA ALA A 53 -5.54 10.14 3.26
C ALA A 53 -4.51 9.01 3.09
N ALA A 54 -3.35 9.18 3.74
CA ALA A 54 -2.37 8.11 3.93
C ALA A 54 -2.06 7.90 5.41
N VAL A 55 -1.67 6.67 5.71
CA VAL A 55 -1.07 6.31 7.00
C VAL A 55 0.25 7.07 7.13
N SER A 56 0.38 7.86 8.19
CA SER A 56 1.54 8.71 8.44
C SER A 56 1.89 8.75 9.93
N LYS A 57 3.14 9.12 10.23
CA LYS A 57 3.57 9.43 11.60
C LYS A 57 3.35 10.90 11.87
N THR A 58 2.58 11.22 12.90
CA THR A 58 2.39 12.59 13.36
C THR A 58 2.82 12.73 14.81
N LYS A 59 3.12 13.96 15.23
CA LYS A 59 3.43 14.26 16.62
C LYS A 59 2.14 14.65 17.34
N GLN A 60 1.67 13.79 18.22
CA GLN A 60 0.56 14.11 19.10
C GLN A 60 1.10 14.68 20.41
N LYS A 61 0.57 15.84 20.81
CA LYS A 61 0.86 16.41 22.13
C LYS A 61 0.25 15.50 23.20
N VAL A 62 1.08 15.04 24.14
CA VAL A 62 0.63 14.18 25.26
C VAL A 62 0.43 15.02 26.52
N ASN A 63 1.29 16.01 26.71
CA ASN A 63 1.18 17.02 27.78
C ASN A 63 1.93 18.30 27.35
N ASP A 64 2.04 19.28 28.24
CA ASP A 64 2.61 20.59 27.92
C ASP A 64 4.08 20.59 27.49
N THR A 65 4.84 19.56 27.83
CA THR A 65 6.28 19.48 27.52
C THR A 65 6.65 18.29 26.65
N ALA A 66 5.70 17.39 26.35
CA ALA A 66 5.98 16.14 25.63
C ALA A 66 5.05 15.91 24.44
N TYR A 67 5.68 15.46 23.35
CA TYR A 67 5.03 14.96 22.14
C TYR A 67 5.43 13.51 21.93
N GLN A 68 4.50 12.72 21.42
CA GLN A 68 4.73 11.34 21.03
C GLN A 68 4.45 11.17 19.55
N GLU A 69 5.23 10.34 18.88
CA GLU A 69 4.88 9.87 17.55
C GLU A 69 3.70 8.92 17.62
N VAL A 70 2.65 9.24 16.87
CA VAL A 70 1.50 8.38 16.68
C VAL A 70 1.32 8.10 15.20
N VAL A 71 0.91 6.88 14.89
CA VAL A 71 0.52 6.51 13.54
C VAL A 71 -0.97 6.84 13.40
N THR A 72 -1.31 7.60 12.38
CA THR A 72 -2.69 8.00 12.09
C THR A 72 -2.88 8.26 10.59
N CYS A 73 -4.13 8.42 10.18
CA CYS A 73 -4.48 8.82 8.82
C CYS A 73 -4.45 10.34 8.68
N VAL A 74 -3.67 10.83 7.71
CA VAL A 74 -3.54 12.26 7.41
C VAL A 74 -4.10 12.53 6.03
N VAL A 75 -5.00 13.51 5.92
CA VAL A 75 -5.60 13.96 4.66
C VAL A 75 -4.66 14.92 3.94
N PHE A 76 -4.54 14.75 2.63
CA PHE A 76 -3.75 15.56 1.74
C PHE A 76 -4.65 16.31 0.76
N TYR A 77 -4.51 17.63 0.72
CA TYR A 77 -5.45 18.51 0.02
C TYR A 77 -4.99 18.94 -1.37
N GLU A 78 -3.72 18.73 -1.73
CA GLU A 78 -3.12 19.22 -2.99
C GLU A 78 -2.35 18.11 -3.74
N GLU A 79 -2.43 16.88 -3.24
CA GLU A 79 -1.62 15.77 -3.69
C GLU A 79 -2.33 14.44 -3.45
N CYS A 80 -1.97 13.45 -4.25
CA CYS A 80 -2.41 12.10 -4.00
C CYS A 80 -1.51 11.46 -2.94
N PRO A 81 -2.09 10.90 -1.87
CA PRO A 81 -1.34 10.36 -0.74
C PRO A 81 -0.57 9.08 -1.14
N ARG A 82 0.51 8.74 -0.43
CA ARG A 82 1.17 7.44 -0.63
C ARG A 82 0.18 6.30 -0.40
N ASN A 83 0.04 5.38 -1.35
CA ASN A 83 -0.83 4.20 -1.18
C ASN A 83 -0.28 2.96 -1.89
N HIS A 84 -0.93 1.81 -1.66
CA HIS A 84 -0.57 0.55 -2.29
C HIS A 84 -1.70 0.05 -3.19
N ALA A 85 -1.41 -0.23 -4.46
CA ALA A 85 -2.37 -0.77 -5.42
C ALA A 85 -1.64 -1.48 -6.56
N GLY A 86 -2.23 -2.57 -7.07
CA GLY A 86 -1.64 -3.34 -8.18
C GLY A 86 -0.31 -4.02 -7.84
N GLY A 87 -0.03 -4.27 -6.56
CA GLY A 87 1.26 -4.81 -6.10
C GLY A 87 2.39 -3.77 -6.04
N ILE A 88 2.06 -2.48 -6.15
CA ILE A 88 3.02 -1.38 -6.20
C ILE A 88 2.70 -0.37 -5.09
N TRP A 89 3.74 0.13 -4.43
CA TRP A 89 3.68 1.30 -3.58
C TRP A 89 3.85 2.57 -4.41
N TRP A 90 2.80 3.38 -4.48
CA TRP A 90 2.80 4.65 -5.19
C TRP A 90 3.19 5.75 -4.23
N ASP A 91 4.31 6.41 -4.51
CA ASP A 91 4.73 7.60 -3.77
C ASP A 91 3.80 8.77 -4.04
N GLN A 92 3.75 9.69 -3.08
CA GLN A 92 2.95 10.89 -3.16
C GLN A 92 3.41 11.80 -4.30
N VAL A 93 2.44 12.34 -5.05
CA VAL A 93 2.67 13.32 -6.12
C VAL A 93 1.56 14.37 -6.13
N LEU A 94 1.86 15.57 -6.63
CA LEU A 94 0.89 16.67 -6.71
C LEU A 94 -0.24 16.36 -7.70
N PHE A 95 -1.40 16.99 -7.52
CA PHE A 95 -2.49 16.87 -8.49
C PHE A 95 -2.06 17.27 -9.92
N GLY A 96 -2.50 16.49 -10.90
CA GLY A 96 -2.14 16.65 -12.31
C GLY A 96 -0.82 15.97 -12.69
N GLN A 97 -0.05 15.47 -11.73
CA GLN A 97 1.14 14.67 -12.00
C GLN A 97 0.81 13.18 -12.23
N GLU A 98 1.76 12.47 -12.82
CA GLU A 98 1.73 11.02 -13.01
C GLU A 98 2.91 10.41 -12.28
N ALA A 99 2.64 9.46 -11.39
CA ALA A 99 3.68 8.68 -10.74
C ALA A 99 4.13 7.54 -11.67
N GLN A 100 5.42 7.22 -11.61
CA GLN A 100 6.02 6.08 -12.29
C GLN A 100 6.75 5.23 -11.27
N GLN A 101 6.62 3.91 -11.40
CA GLN A 101 7.27 2.93 -10.52
C GLN A 101 7.67 1.72 -11.35
N ASP A 102 8.58 0.91 -10.80
CA ASP A 102 8.85 -0.40 -11.37
C ASP A 102 7.58 -1.27 -11.33
N CYS A 103 7.49 -2.18 -12.30
CA CYS A 103 6.41 -3.17 -12.33
C CYS A 103 6.39 -4.03 -11.05
N PRO A 104 5.23 -4.62 -10.70
CA PRO A 104 5.11 -5.40 -9.48
C PRO A 104 5.97 -6.68 -9.57
N ASP A 105 6.22 -7.29 -8.41
CA ASP A 105 7.00 -8.52 -8.31
C ASP A 105 6.55 -9.59 -9.32
N GLY A 106 7.51 -10.17 -10.04
CA GLY A 106 7.23 -11.16 -11.09
C GLY A 106 6.96 -10.55 -12.48
N ALA A 107 7.04 -9.24 -12.65
CA ALA A 107 7.03 -8.56 -13.94
C ALA A 107 8.24 -7.62 -14.09
N THR A 108 8.52 -7.21 -15.32
CA THR A 108 9.55 -6.22 -15.67
C THR A 108 8.94 -5.12 -16.52
N GLY A 109 9.42 -3.88 -16.36
CA GLY A 109 8.96 -2.71 -17.11
C GLY A 109 8.64 -1.54 -16.19
N THR A 110 7.80 -0.62 -16.64
CA THR A 110 7.42 0.57 -15.87
C THR A 110 5.90 0.70 -15.79
N ALA A 111 5.39 0.75 -14.57
CA ALA A 111 3.99 1.05 -14.29
C ALA A 111 3.78 2.55 -14.11
N ARG A 112 2.57 3.03 -14.40
CA ARG A 112 2.20 4.46 -14.26
C ARG A 112 0.90 4.63 -13.52
N ARG A 113 0.71 5.78 -12.88
CA ARG A 113 -0.56 6.10 -12.21
C ARG A 113 -0.81 7.59 -12.16
N LYS A 114 -2.01 7.99 -12.59
CA LYS A 114 -2.41 9.41 -12.64
C LYS A 114 -2.98 9.85 -11.31
N CYS A 115 -2.59 11.05 -10.90
CA CYS A 115 -3.07 11.74 -9.71
C CYS A 115 -3.93 12.94 -10.10
N THR A 116 -5.14 13.04 -9.53
CA THR A 116 -6.09 14.12 -9.85
C THR A 116 -6.83 14.61 -8.62
N GLU A 117 -7.25 15.87 -8.65
CA GLU A 117 -8.02 16.50 -7.56
C GLU A 117 -9.39 15.83 -7.31
N LYS A 118 -10.03 15.29 -8.36
CA LYS A 118 -11.42 14.78 -8.26
C LYS A 118 -11.52 13.37 -7.68
N GLN A 119 -10.56 12.50 -7.99
CA GLN A 119 -10.61 11.08 -7.63
C GLN A 119 -9.34 10.58 -6.95
N SER A 120 -8.43 11.47 -6.52
CA SER A 120 -7.11 11.09 -6.03
C SER A 120 -6.40 10.26 -7.10
N TRP A 121 -5.99 9.04 -6.78
CA TRP A 121 -5.38 8.09 -7.70
C TRP A 121 -6.39 7.40 -8.64
N SER A 122 -6.00 7.30 -9.90
CA SER A 122 -6.63 6.36 -10.87
C SER A 122 -6.24 4.90 -10.60
N GLU A 123 -6.83 3.95 -11.32
CA GLU A 123 -6.31 2.57 -11.37
C GLU A 123 -4.88 2.55 -11.95
N PRO A 124 -3.97 1.71 -11.42
CA PRO A 124 -2.63 1.54 -11.98
C PRO A 124 -2.64 1.14 -13.46
N ASP A 125 -1.88 1.86 -14.29
CA ASP A 125 -1.58 1.47 -15.66
C ASP A 125 -0.38 0.52 -15.67
N LEU A 126 -0.66 -0.75 -15.95
CA LEU A 126 0.31 -1.84 -16.02
C LEU A 126 0.57 -2.29 -17.46
N PHE A 127 0.19 -1.51 -18.48
CA PHE A 127 0.31 -1.92 -19.88
C PHE A 127 1.76 -2.21 -20.30
N ASN A 128 2.72 -1.49 -19.73
CA ASN A 128 4.15 -1.70 -19.99
C ASN A 128 4.80 -2.70 -19.00
N CYS A 129 4.00 -3.51 -18.30
CA CYS A 129 4.50 -4.57 -17.43
C CYS A 129 4.36 -5.94 -18.09
N THR A 130 5.49 -6.62 -18.27
CA THR A 130 5.54 -7.96 -18.87
C THR A 130 5.88 -9.00 -17.82
N SER A 131 5.08 -10.07 -17.74
CA SER A 131 5.34 -11.18 -16.82
C SER A 131 6.70 -11.82 -17.10
N ASN A 132 7.51 -12.00 -16.05
CA ASN A 132 8.82 -12.64 -16.16
C ASN A 132 8.69 -14.12 -16.55
N THR A 133 7.57 -14.77 -16.23
CA THR A 133 7.27 -16.13 -16.66
C THR A 133 6.95 -16.19 -18.15
N TYR A 134 6.28 -15.17 -18.69
CA TYR A 134 5.97 -15.06 -20.13
C TYR A 134 7.25 -14.87 -20.97
N LEU A 135 8.19 -14.04 -20.49
CA LEU A 135 9.50 -13.83 -21.15
C LEU A 135 10.34 -15.11 -21.24
N GLN A 136 10.13 -16.09 -20.35
CA GLN A 136 10.81 -17.39 -20.42
C GLN A 136 10.26 -18.29 -21.55
N PHE A 137 9.05 -18.02 -22.06
CA PHE A 137 8.42 -18.82 -23.12
C PHE A 137 8.60 -18.25 -24.53
N ASP A 138 8.81 -16.93 -24.68
CA ASP A 138 9.14 -16.30 -25.99
C ASP A 138 10.62 -16.52 -26.41
N GLY A 139 11.41 -17.18 -25.57
CA GLY A 139 12.82 -17.52 -25.82
C GLY A 139 13.05 -18.94 -26.34
N GLN A 140 12.00 -19.66 -26.77
CA GLN A 140 12.10 -21.06 -27.22
C GLN A 140 11.45 -21.29 -28.59
#